data_AF-A0A1W9XCV7-F1
#
_entry.id   AF-A0A1W9XCV7-F1
#
_cell.length_a   1.000
_cell.length_b   1.000
_cell.length_c   1.000
_cell.angle_alpha   90.00
_cell.angle_beta   90.00
_cell.angle_gamma   90.00
#
_symmetry.space_group_name_H-M   'P 1'
#
loop_
_entity.id
_entity.type
_entity.pdbx_description
1 polymer ?
#
loop_
_entity_poly.entity_id
_entity_poly.type
_entity_poly.pdbx_seq_one_letter_code
_entity_poly.pdbx_strand_id
1 'polypeptide(L)'
;MPKEINSIEEIHPGDIYEDSAYHPCLCMGTDGYEVWGVSLIDGSYPRCEDIGFSGVRKLTPEEAWIWRTQGPPDADSEITDLWWDDGIGQEASKEISA
;
A
#
# COMPACT_ATOMS: atom_id res chain seq x y z
N MET A 1 9.91 -9.35 1.45
CA MET A 1 8.92 -9.18 2.53
C MET A 1 9.07 -7.75 2.98
N PRO A 2 7.99 -6.97 2.91
CA PRO A 2 8.05 -5.55 3.16
C PRO A 2 8.43 -5.29 4.63
N LYS A 3 9.04 -4.14 4.88
CA LYS A 3 9.55 -3.80 6.20
C LYS A 3 8.46 -3.08 6.99
N GLU A 4 8.03 -3.65 8.10
CA GLU A 4 7.22 -2.94 9.09
C GLU A 4 8.01 -1.75 9.65
N ILE A 5 7.37 -0.58 9.69
CA ILE A 5 7.94 0.63 10.27
C ILE A 5 7.34 0.83 11.66
N ASN A 6 8.19 1.24 12.60
CA ASN A 6 7.80 1.43 14.00
C ASN A 6 8.05 2.87 14.47
N SER A 7 8.64 3.71 13.63
CA SER A 7 8.85 5.13 13.91
C SER A 7 8.71 6.00 12.67
N ILE A 8 8.40 7.27 12.89
CA ILE A 8 8.17 8.24 11.80
C ILE A 8 9.42 8.57 11.00
N GLU A 9 10.60 8.35 11.57
CA GLU A 9 11.88 8.58 10.90
C GLU A 9 12.18 7.54 9.81
N GLU A 10 11.38 6.47 9.73
CA GLU A 10 11.55 5.41 8.73
C GLU A 10 10.79 5.67 7.43
N ILE A 11 9.91 6.68 7.42
CA ILE A 11 9.06 7.04 6.29
C ILE A 11 9.02 8.55 6.05
N HIS A 12 9.13 8.95 4.79
CA HIS A 12 9.16 10.34 4.38
C HIS A 12 8.22 10.57 3.18
N PRO A 13 7.82 11.83 2.93
CA PRO A 13 7.13 12.16 1.68
C PRO A 13 7.86 11.62 0.45
N GLY A 14 7.13 10.94 -0.43
CA GLY A 14 7.68 10.25 -1.61
C GLY A 14 7.94 8.75 -1.43
N ASP A 15 8.01 8.25 -0.19
CA ASP A 15 8.03 6.81 0.08
C ASP A 15 6.64 6.19 -0.18
N ILE A 16 6.59 4.85 -0.29
CA ILE A 16 5.34 4.10 -0.42
C ILE A 16 5.12 3.27 0.85
N TYR A 17 3.90 3.26 1.36
CA TYR A 17 3.48 2.38 2.44
C TYR A 17 2.23 1.61 2.10
N GLU A 18 2.02 0.50 2.80
CA GLU A 18 0.75 -0.22 2.82
C GLU A 18 -0.13 0.29 3.96
N ASP A 19 -1.41 0.52 3.68
CA ASP A 19 -2.42 0.80 4.69
C ASP A 19 -3.22 -0.44 5.12
N SER A 20 -4.10 -0.27 6.10
CA SER A 20 -4.91 -1.36 6.68
C SER A 20 -5.90 -2.02 5.71
N ALA A 21 -6.16 -1.41 4.55
CA ALA A 21 -6.94 -2.02 3.47
C ALA A 21 -6.05 -2.64 2.38
N TYR A 22 -4.75 -2.79 2.65
CA TYR A 22 -3.74 -3.29 1.74
C TYR A 22 -3.56 -2.44 0.48
N HIS A 23 -3.90 -1.15 0.52
CA HIS A 23 -3.58 -0.24 -0.58
C HIS A 23 -2.11 0.18 -0.48
N PRO A 24 -1.30 0.04 -1.55
CA PRO A 24 -0.07 0.80 -1.67
C PRO A 24 -0.42 2.29 -1.78
N CYS A 25 0.18 3.11 -0.94
CA CYS A 25 -0.09 4.53 -0.78
C CYS A 25 1.19 5.36 -0.90
N LEU A 26 1.15 6.42 -1.71
CA LEU A 26 2.23 7.41 -1.76
C LEU A 26 2.17 8.29 -0.51
N CYS A 27 3.22 8.24 0.30
CA CYS A 27 3.35 9.09 1.47
C CYS A 27 3.45 10.56 1.07
N MET A 28 2.57 11.37 1.64
CA MET A 28 2.52 12.82 1.43
C MET A 28 3.03 13.58 2.66
N GLY A 29 2.95 12.98 3.84
CA GLY A 29 3.43 13.58 5.08
C GLY A 29 3.30 12.65 6.29
N THR A 30 3.94 13.08 7.37
CA THR A 30 3.81 12.49 8.71
C THR A 30 3.53 13.60 9.73
N ASP A 31 2.75 13.28 10.76
CA ASP A 31 2.54 14.16 11.93
C ASP A 31 2.36 13.30 13.19
N GLY A 32 3.20 13.49 14.20
CA GLY A 32 3.18 12.68 15.41
C GLY A 32 3.48 11.20 15.12
N TYR A 33 2.46 10.34 15.24
CA TYR A 33 2.52 8.90 14.87
C TYR A 33 1.73 8.58 13.61
N GLU A 34 1.12 9.60 12.98
CA GLU A 34 0.31 9.43 11.79
C GLU A 34 1.16 9.54 10.53
N VAL A 35 0.94 8.64 9.58
CA VAL A 35 1.32 8.80 8.17
C VAL A 35 0.07 8.99 7.34
N TRP A 36 0.14 9.86 6.33
CA TRP A 36 -0.97 10.06 5.41
C TRP A 36 -0.51 10.20 3.96
N GLY A 37 -1.37 9.76 3.06
CA GLY A 37 -1.01 9.59 1.66
C GLY A 37 -2.18 9.44 0.71
N VAL A 38 -1.84 9.18 -0.55
CA VAL A 38 -2.79 8.93 -1.65
C VAL A 38 -2.69 7.48 -2.06
N SER A 39 -3.82 6.79 -2.21
CA SER A 39 -3.81 5.41 -2.70
C SER A 39 -3.36 5.35 -4.17
N LEU A 40 -2.47 4.40 -4.48
CA LEU A 40 -2.03 4.07 -5.83
C LEU A 40 -2.98 3.09 -6.56
N ILE A 41 -4.09 2.70 -5.92
CA ILE A 41 -5.14 1.86 -6.49
C ILE A 41 -6.21 2.73 -7.15
N ASP A 42 -6.82 3.62 -6.38
CA ASP A 42 -8.03 4.36 -6.76
C ASP A 42 -7.89 5.90 -6.60
N GLY A 43 -6.74 6.38 -6.11
CA GLY A 43 -6.51 7.81 -5.86
C GLY A 43 -7.22 8.37 -4.63
N SER A 44 -7.80 7.53 -3.78
CA SER A 44 -8.45 7.98 -2.53
C SER A 44 -7.45 8.69 -1.60
N TYR A 45 -7.93 9.75 -0.94
CA TYR A 45 -7.14 10.63 -0.08
C TYR A 45 -8.03 11.33 0.97
N PRO A 46 -7.56 11.52 2.22
CA PRO A 46 -6.31 10.98 2.76
C PRO A 46 -6.46 9.52 3.17
N ARG A 47 -5.40 8.73 2.97
CA ARG A 47 -5.25 7.39 3.56
C ARG A 47 -4.38 7.54 4.80
N CYS A 48 -4.95 7.58 5.99
CA CYS A 48 -4.20 7.81 7.23
C CYS A 48 -3.99 6.49 7.98
N GLU A 49 -2.80 6.33 8.55
CA GLU A 49 -2.47 5.19 9.41
C GLU A 49 -1.65 5.62 10.63
N ASP A 50 -1.83 4.91 11.75
CA ASP A 50 -1.04 5.10 12.96
C ASP A 50 0.12 4.09 12.96
N ILE A 51 1.36 4.61 12.87
CA ILE A 51 2.57 3.79 12.80
C ILE A 51 2.77 2.93 14.07
N GLY A 52 2.21 3.32 15.21
CA GLY A 52 2.32 2.60 16.47
C GLY A 52 1.32 1.44 16.64
N PHE A 53 0.26 1.38 15.84
CA PHE A 53 -0.82 0.39 16.01
C PHE A 53 -1.21 -0.38 14.74
N SER A 54 -1.04 0.22 13.57
CA SER A 54 -1.57 -0.32 12.31
C SER A 54 -0.68 -1.37 11.63
N GLY A 55 0.56 -1.58 12.12
CA GLY A 55 1.53 -2.46 11.47
C GLY A 55 1.93 -1.97 10.07
N VAL A 56 2.05 -0.65 9.90
CA VAL A 56 2.34 -0.01 8.60
C VAL A 56 3.61 -0.59 8.01
N ARG A 57 3.57 -0.92 6.72
CA ARG A 57 4.71 -1.53 6.02
C ARG A 57 5.22 -0.60 4.94
N LYS A 58 6.51 -0.30 4.94
CA LYS A 58 7.16 0.43 3.84
C LYS A 58 7.39 -0.51 2.67
N LEU A 59 6.99 -0.08 1.49
CA LEU A 59 7.10 -0.83 0.24
C LEU A 59 8.17 -0.21 -0.67
N THR A 60 8.88 -1.06 -1.41
CA THR A 60 9.61 -0.59 -2.62
C THR A 60 8.63 -0.32 -3.77
N PRO A 61 9.03 0.40 -4.83
CA PRO A 61 8.19 0.55 -6.02
C PRO A 61 7.81 -0.78 -6.68
N GLU A 62 8.72 -1.76 -6.68
CA GLU A 62 8.45 -3.10 -7.22
C GLU A 62 7.41 -3.84 -6.37
N GLU A 63 7.53 -3.75 -5.05
CA GLU A 63 6.53 -4.26 -4.11
C GLU A 63 5.18 -3.57 -4.37
N ALA A 64 5.12 -2.24 -4.32
CA ALA A 64 3.88 -1.50 -4.60
C ALA A 64 3.20 -1.89 -5.92
N TRP A 65 3.98 -2.19 -6.96
CA TRP A 65 3.46 -2.67 -8.24
C TRP A 65 2.85 -4.07 -8.16
N ILE A 66 3.51 -5.01 -7.49
CA ILE A 66 2.97 -6.36 -7.25
C ILE A 66 1.67 -6.24 -6.46
N TRP A 67 1.67 -5.48 -5.36
CA TRP A 67 0.46 -5.25 -4.57
C TRP A 67 -0.64 -4.70 -5.45
N ARG A 68 -0.39 -3.61 -6.19
CA ARG A 68 -1.33 -2.98 -7.11
C ARG A 68 -1.96 -3.95 -8.11
N THR A 69 -1.20 -4.94 -8.58
CA THR A 69 -1.64 -5.81 -9.68
C THR A 69 -2.19 -7.15 -9.22
N GLN A 70 -1.79 -7.63 -8.05
CA GLN A 70 -2.02 -9.01 -7.58
C GLN A 70 -2.49 -9.11 -6.13
N GLY A 71 -2.49 -8.00 -5.39
CA GLY A 71 -2.62 -7.99 -3.93
C GLY A 71 -1.31 -8.33 -3.21
N PRO A 72 -1.25 -8.15 -1.88
CA PRO A 72 -0.15 -8.63 -1.04
C PRO A 72 -0.01 -10.16 -1.14
N PRO A 73 1.18 -10.71 -1.41
CA PRO A 73 1.39 -12.16 -1.43
C PRO A 73 1.18 -12.86 -0.09
N ASP A 74 1.20 -12.09 1.00
CA ASP A 74 1.03 -12.53 2.37
C ASP A 74 -0.31 -12.09 2.99
N ALA A 75 -1.25 -11.63 2.17
CA ALA A 75 -2.62 -11.40 2.62
C ALA A 75 -3.24 -12.72 3.11
N ASP A 76 -4.04 -12.64 4.16
CA ASP A 76 -4.76 -13.80 4.67
C ASP A 76 -5.80 -14.26 3.63
N SER A 77 -5.70 -15.53 3.25
CA SER A 77 -6.60 -16.16 2.27
C SER A 77 -8.06 -16.25 2.74
N GLU A 78 -8.33 -16.00 4.03
CA GLU A 78 -9.69 -15.97 4.58
C GLU A 78 -10.39 -14.61 4.37
N ILE A 79 -9.66 -13.56 3.97
CA ILE A 79 -10.25 -12.25 3.69
C ILE A 79 -10.85 -12.28 2.27
N THR A 80 -12.10 -11.87 2.15
CA THR A 80 -12.87 -11.86 0.89
C THR A 80 -13.32 -10.44 0.57
N ASP A 81 -13.73 -10.19 -0.69
CA ASP A 81 -14.15 -8.87 -1.19
C ASP A 81 -13.02 -7.82 -1.19
N LEU A 82 -11.81 -8.25 -1.55
CA LEU A 82 -10.64 -7.37 -1.64
C LEU A 82 -10.53 -6.77 -3.03
N TRP A 83 -9.97 -5.56 -3.11
CA TRP A 83 -9.94 -4.78 -4.34
C TRP A 83 -9.14 -5.45 -5.48
N TRP A 84 -8.23 -6.39 -5.17
CA TRP A 84 -7.49 -7.17 -6.17
C TRP A 84 -8.27 -8.35 -6.75
N ASP A 85 -9.37 -8.76 -6.12
CA ASP A 85 -10.24 -9.83 -6.65
C ASP A 85 -11.09 -9.34 -7.82
N ASP A 86 -11.33 -8.01 -7.91
CA ASP A 86 -12.14 -7.37 -8.95
C ASP A 86 -11.41 -7.23 -10.31
N GLY A 87 -10.16 -7.68 -10.42
CA GLY A 87 -9.42 -7.72 -11.69
C GLY A 87 -8.83 -6.39 -12.16
N ILE A 88 -8.95 -5.30 -11.39
CA ILE A 88 -8.36 -3.98 -11.67
C ILE A 88 -6.85 -4.09 -11.93
N GLY A 89 -6.17 -4.99 -11.22
CA GLY A 89 -4.74 -5.26 -11.38
C GLY A 89 -4.34 -6.09 -12.61
N GLN A 90 -5.26 -6.91 -13.15
CA GLN A 90 -4.98 -7.81 -14.27
C GLN A 90 -5.01 -7.12 -15.63
N GLU A 91 -5.76 -6.03 -15.79
CA GLU A 91 -5.82 -5.29 -17.05
C GLU A 91 -4.50 -4.56 -17.36
N ALA A 92 -3.86 -3.94 -16.35
CA ALA A 92 -2.58 -3.24 -16.50
C ALA A 92 -1.42 -4.16 -16.92
N SER A 93 -1.48 -5.45 -16.57
CA SER A 93 -0.44 -6.43 -16.88
C SER A 93 -0.50 -6.93 -18.34
N LYS A 94 -1.66 -6.82 -18.99
CA LYS A 94 -1.85 -7.25 -20.38
C LYS A 94 -1.30 -6.25 -21.40
N GLU A 95 -1.24 -4.96 -21.06
CA GLU A 95 -0.76 -3.91 -21.98
C GLU A 95 0.77 -3.87 -22.14
N ILE A 96 1.53 -4.40 -21.18
CA ILE A 96 3.01 -4.40 -21.23
C ILE A 96 3.55 -5.59 -22.04
N SER A 97 2.71 -6.59 -22.31
CA SER A 97 3.09 -7.82 -23.03
C SER A 97 2.71 -7.80 -24.52
N ALA A 98 2.30 -6.64 -25.05
CA ALA A 98 1.86 -6.44 -26.44
C ALA A 98 2.94 -5.76 -27.32
#